data_AF-A0A925P6Z7-F1
#
_entry.id   AF-A0A925P6Z7-F1
#
_cell.length_a   1.000
_cell.length_b   1.000
_cell.length_c   1.000
_cell.angle_alpha   90.00
_cell.angle_beta   90.00
_cell.angle_gamma   90.00
#
_symmetry.space_group_name_H-M   'P 1'
#
loop_
_entity.id
_entity.type
_entity.pdbx_description
1 polymer ?
#
loop_
_entity_poly.entity_id
_entity_poly.type
_entity_poly.pdbx_seq_one_letter_code
_entity_poly.pdbx_strand_id
1 'polypeptide(L)'
;MNRRSLLASGVALAALAVAMPLALHLRAESASDPAAPSAPAAPPAPVVTVALVEQRTLVEAEELTGRVEAVESVDLRAEVGGRLASVHFASGQTVAAGDLLFTIDPRTYQAAHDAARAAVARAEARAA
;
A
#
# COMPACT_ATOMS: atom_id res chain seq x y z
N MET A 1 13.41 11.52 -29.59
CA MET A 1 14.07 11.56 -30.91
C MET A 1 13.37 10.58 -31.83
N ASN A 2 12.42 11.06 -32.64
CA ASN A 2 11.68 10.41 -33.77
C ASN A 2 10.85 11.55 -34.40
N ARG A 3 11.33 12.36 -35.35
CA ARG A 3 11.44 12.20 -36.82
C ARG A 3 10.12 11.98 -37.58
N ARG A 4 9.77 13.03 -38.36
CA ARG A 4 8.95 13.10 -39.61
C ARG A 4 7.43 13.27 -39.35
N SER A 5 6.71 14.22 -39.95
CA SER A 5 6.80 14.77 -41.32
C SER A 5 6.22 16.19 -41.43
N LEU A 6 6.96 17.05 -42.13
CA LEU A 6 6.57 18.38 -42.61
C LEU A 6 5.88 18.29 -43.99
N LEU A 7 5.25 19.42 -44.39
CA LEU A 7 5.00 19.92 -45.75
C LEU A 7 3.61 19.66 -46.38
N ALA A 8 2.78 20.70 -46.39
CA ALA A 8 1.99 21.08 -47.56
C ALA A 8 1.74 22.61 -47.53
N SER A 9 2.29 23.33 -48.50
CA SER A 9 2.18 24.78 -48.72
C SER A 9 1.89 25.04 -50.20
N GLY A 10 1.14 26.10 -50.48
CA GLY A 10 0.91 26.68 -51.83
C GLY A 10 -0.24 25.99 -52.57
N VAL A 11 -1.05 26.61 -53.43
CA VAL A 11 -0.93 27.79 -54.30
C VAL A 11 -2.41 28.16 -54.60
N ALA A 12 -2.88 29.40 -54.70
CA ALA A 12 -2.76 30.22 -55.91
C ALA A 12 -3.54 31.54 -55.77
N LEU A 13 -2.80 32.64 -55.92
CA LEU A 13 -3.24 33.98 -56.30
C LEU A 13 -3.58 33.99 -57.80
N ALA A 14 -4.69 34.59 -58.26
CA ALA A 14 -4.80 35.15 -59.63
C ALA A 14 -6.09 35.97 -59.84
N ALA A 15 -5.95 37.07 -60.60
CA ALA A 15 -6.97 37.83 -61.34
C ALA A 15 -7.66 39.03 -60.63
N LEU A 16 -6.89 40.12 -60.55
CA LEU A 16 -7.34 41.51 -60.43
C LEU A 16 -7.60 42.10 -61.84
N ALA A 17 -8.54 43.07 -61.92
CA ALA A 17 -8.67 44.14 -62.92
C ALA A 17 -9.24 43.79 -64.32
N VAL A 18 -10.02 44.61 -65.04
CA VAL A 18 -10.63 45.95 -64.89
C VAL A 18 -11.51 46.07 -66.16
N ALA A 19 -12.78 46.48 -66.08
CA ALA A 19 -13.40 47.27 -67.15
C ALA A 19 -14.79 47.82 -66.76
N MET A 20 -14.92 49.13 -66.96
CA MET A 20 -16.13 49.82 -67.39
C MET A 20 -17.01 50.51 -66.33
N PRO A 21 -16.56 51.70 -65.89
CA PRO A 21 -17.41 52.71 -65.24
C PRO A 21 -18.23 53.42 -66.33
N LEU A 22 -19.55 53.22 -66.40
CA LEU A 22 -20.43 54.07 -67.22
C LEU A 22 -21.90 53.92 -66.80
N ALA A 23 -22.25 54.43 -65.63
CA ALA A 23 -23.64 54.77 -65.32
C ALA A 23 -23.68 55.85 -64.23
N LEU A 24 -22.97 56.94 -64.53
CA LEU A 24 -23.34 58.25 -64.02
C LEU A 24 -24.77 58.53 -64.48
N HIS A 25 -25.58 59.16 -63.64
CA HIS A 25 -26.92 59.71 -63.90
C HIS A 25 -28.10 58.81 -63.51
N LEU A 26 -28.42 58.75 -62.21
CA LEU A 26 -29.75 59.25 -61.83
C LEU A 26 -29.83 59.55 -60.32
N ARG A 27 -30.32 60.75 -60.05
CA ARG A 27 -30.98 61.21 -58.81
C ARG A 27 -30.11 61.74 -57.67
N ALA A 28 -30.01 63.06 -57.73
CA ALA A 28 -29.89 63.95 -56.58
C ALA A 28 -31.00 63.73 -55.53
N GLU A 29 -30.66 64.20 -54.33
CA GLU A 29 -31.52 64.55 -53.19
C GLU A 29 -31.96 63.39 -52.27
N SER A 30 -31.19 63.18 -51.19
CA SER A 30 -31.67 63.43 -49.82
C SER A 30 -30.67 62.91 -48.77
N ALA A 31 -30.54 63.71 -47.71
CA ALA A 31 -29.99 63.37 -46.39
C ALA A 31 -28.47 63.18 -46.27
N SER A 32 -27.86 64.22 -45.69
CA SER A 32 -26.74 64.08 -44.76
C SER A 32 -27.01 62.92 -43.79
N ASP A 33 -26.30 61.80 -43.96
CA ASP A 33 -26.22 60.75 -42.95
C ASP A 33 -24.83 60.83 -42.29
N PRO A 34 -24.76 61.13 -40.98
CA PRO A 34 -23.52 61.24 -40.25
C PRO A 34 -22.85 59.86 -40.20
N ALA A 35 -21.52 59.86 -40.09
CA ALA A 35 -20.71 58.68 -39.85
C ALA A 35 -21.43 57.69 -38.91
N ALA A 36 -21.72 56.49 -39.43
CA ALA A 36 -22.33 55.43 -38.64
C ALA A 36 -21.46 55.17 -37.39
N PRO A 37 -22.04 55.20 -36.18
CA PRO A 37 -21.28 54.95 -34.97
C PRO A 37 -20.73 53.52 -35.00
N SER A 38 -19.41 53.40 -34.80
CA SER A 38 -18.76 52.11 -34.54
C SER A 38 -19.53 51.39 -33.45
N ALA A 39 -20.02 50.18 -33.73
CA ALA A 39 -20.58 49.31 -32.71
C ALA A 39 -19.55 49.15 -31.58
N PRO A 40 -19.94 49.25 -30.30
CA PRO A 40 -19.01 49.05 -29.19
C PRO A 40 -18.42 47.64 -29.29
N ALA A 41 -17.10 47.55 -29.20
CA ALA A 41 -16.39 46.28 -29.17
C ALA A 41 -16.96 45.42 -28.04
N ALA A 42 -17.31 44.17 -28.35
CA ALA A 42 -17.78 43.22 -27.36
C ALA A 42 -16.74 43.12 -26.22
N PRO A 43 -17.16 43.15 -24.94
CA PRO A 43 -16.24 43.08 -23.82
C PRO A 43 -15.38 41.80 -23.94
N PRO A 44 -14.07 41.88 -23.62
CA PRO A 44 -13.18 40.74 -23.74
C PRO A 44 -13.70 39.58 -22.89
N ALA A 45 -13.68 38.38 -23.47
CA ALA A 45 -14.17 37.19 -22.80
C ALA A 45 -13.46 37.01 -21.44
N PRO A 46 -14.20 36.69 -20.37
CA PRO A 46 -13.61 36.53 -19.05
C PRO A 46 -12.58 35.39 -19.07
N VAL A 47 -11.38 35.67 -18.57
CA VAL A 47 -10.30 34.70 -18.51
C VAL A 47 -10.59 33.70 -17.41
N VAL A 48 -10.77 32.43 -17.77
CA VAL A 48 -11.00 31.33 -16.82
C VAL A 48 -9.77 30.43 -16.75
N THR A 49 -9.45 29.99 -15.54
CA THR A 49 -8.35 29.04 -15.31
C THR A 49 -8.90 27.63 -15.41
N VAL A 50 -8.26 26.80 -16.22
CA VAL A 50 -8.62 25.38 -16.39
C VAL A 50 -7.44 24.49 -16.02
N ALA A 51 -7.72 23.28 -15.55
CA ALA A 51 -6.73 22.25 -15.27
C ALA A 51 -7.06 20.99 -16.08
N LEU A 52 -6.01 20.30 -16.56
CA LEU A 52 -6.14 19.00 -17.23
C LEU A 52 -6.40 17.90 -16.19
N VAL A 53 -7.38 17.04 -16.46
CA VAL A 53 -7.72 15.90 -15.61
C VAL A 53 -6.81 14.73 -15.96
N GLU A 54 -6.03 14.27 -15.00
CA GLU A 54 -5.23 13.06 -15.11
C GLU A 54 -5.89 11.89 -14.36
N GLN A 55 -6.02 10.76 -15.03
CA GLN A 55 -6.49 9.53 -14.39
C GLN A 55 -5.31 8.79 -13.79
N ARG A 56 -5.41 8.49 -12.50
CA ARG A 56 -4.44 7.66 -11.77
C ARG A 56 -5.17 6.61 -10.96
N THR A 57 -4.63 5.40 -10.96
CA THR A 57 -5.12 4.33 -10.09
C THR A 57 -4.73 4.67 -8.66
N LEU A 58 -5.73 4.81 -7.79
CA LEU A 58 -5.54 4.99 -6.36
C LEU A 58 -5.69 3.61 -5.70
N VAL A 59 -4.76 3.29 -4.81
CA VAL A 59 -4.88 2.13 -3.93
C VAL A 59 -5.37 2.66 -2.59
N GLU A 60 -6.57 2.24 -2.17
CA GLU A 60 -7.05 2.50 -0.81
C GLU A 60 -6.26 1.61 0.15
N ALA A 61 -5.63 2.24 1.14
CA ALA A 61 -4.93 1.56 2.21
C ALA A 61 -5.69 1.78 3.51
N GLU A 62 -5.88 0.72 4.27
CA GLU A 62 -6.44 0.77 5.62
C GLU A 62 -5.31 0.53 6.61
N GLU A 63 -5.25 1.36 7.65
CA GLU A 63 -4.30 1.21 8.74
C GLU A 63 -5.03 0.62 9.95
N LEU A 64 -4.64 -0.59 10.34
CA LEU A 64 -5.24 -1.30 11.46
C LEU A 64 -4.21 -1.51 12.56
N THR A 65 -4.59 -1.15 13.79
CA THR A 65 -3.79 -1.42 14.98
C THR A 65 -4.02 -2.85 15.44
N GLY A 66 -2.94 -3.58 15.73
CA GLY A 66 -3.00 -4.93 16.28
C GLY A 66 -1.92 -5.18 17.33
N ARG A 67 -2.00 -6.33 17.98
CA ARG A 67 -0.97 -6.83 18.89
C ARG A 67 -0.42 -8.15 18.37
N VAL A 68 0.88 -8.35 18.55
CA VAL A 68 1.54 -9.62 18.26
C VAL A 68 1.53 -10.46 19.53
N GLU A 69 1.17 -11.73 19.40
CA GLU A 69 1.20 -12.73 20.47
C GLU A 69 2.02 -13.94 20.03
N ALA A 70 2.50 -14.72 21.00
CA ALA A 70 3.22 -15.95 20.71
C ALA A 70 2.27 -16.97 20.06
N VAL A 71 2.75 -17.68 19.03
CA VAL A 71 1.96 -18.75 18.37
C VAL A 71 1.62 -19.85 19.38
N GLU A 72 2.58 -20.19 20.23
CA GLU A 72 2.43 -21.16 21.31
C GLU A 72 3.13 -20.61 22.56
N SER A 73 2.48 -20.75 23.71
CA SER A 73 3.02 -20.36 25.02
C SER A 73 2.71 -21.48 26.00
N VAL A 74 3.72 -21.92 26.75
CA VAL A 74 3.62 -23.03 27.71
C VAL A 74 4.17 -22.58 29.06
N ASP A 75 3.34 -22.73 30.09
CA ASP A 75 3.75 -22.55 31.48
C ASP A 75 4.27 -23.87 32.05
N LEU A 76 5.58 -23.92 32.31
CA LEU A 76 6.21 -25.11 32.90
C LEU A 76 5.90 -25.20 34.40
N ARG A 77 5.39 -26.36 34.84
CA ARG A 77 5.08 -26.66 36.24
C ARG A 77 5.73 -27.98 36.65
N ALA A 78 6.24 -28.04 37.87
CA ALA A 78 6.75 -29.28 38.43
C ALA A 78 5.56 -30.21 38.77
N GLU A 79 5.56 -31.41 38.19
CA GLU A 79 4.54 -32.43 38.50
C GLU A 79 4.74 -33.06 39.88
N VAL A 80 5.99 -33.08 40.35
CA VAL A 80 6.38 -33.69 41.62
C VAL A 80 7.03 -32.67 42.54
N GLY A 81 6.71 -32.77 43.83
CA GLY A 81 7.25 -31.88 44.85
C GLY A 81 8.67 -32.28 45.26
N GLY A 82 9.60 -31.33 45.32
CA GLY A 82 10.95 -31.63 45.78
C GLY A 82 11.84 -30.40 45.80
N ARG A 83 13.07 -30.57 46.26
CA ARG A 83 14.08 -29.51 46.22
C ARG A 83 14.63 -29.40 44.80
N LEU A 84 14.72 -28.19 44.27
CA LEU A 84 15.42 -27.94 43.00
C LEU A 84 16.93 -28.17 43.20
N ALA A 85 17.51 -29.07 42.43
CA ALA A 85 18.93 -29.40 42.45
C ALA A 85 19.74 -28.52 41.49
N SER A 86 19.23 -28.31 40.27
CA SER A 86 19.91 -27.48 39.26
C SER A 86 18.95 -26.96 38.18
N VAL A 87 19.36 -25.85 37.55
CA VAL A 87 18.74 -25.24 36.38
C VAL A 87 19.74 -25.35 35.23
N HIS A 88 19.30 -25.81 34.05
CA HIS A 88 20.17 -26.21 32.95
C HIS A 88 20.08 -25.31 31.72
N PHE A 89 19.44 -24.14 31.83
CA PHE A 89 19.32 -23.19 30.73
C PHE A 89 19.68 -21.76 31.18
N ALA A 90 20.09 -20.94 30.23
CA ALA A 90 20.30 -19.51 30.40
C ALA A 90 19.04 -18.71 30.04
N SER A 91 18.88 -17.53 30.62
CA SER A 91 17.75 -16.64 30.30
C SER A 91 17.77 -16.26 28.82
N GLY A 92 16.63 -16.43 28.14
CA GLY A 92 16.48 -16.14 26.70
C GLY A 92 17.09 -17.19 25.76
N GLN A 93 17.61 -18.30 26.29
CA GLN A 93 18.13 -19.39 25.48
C GLN A 93 16.99 -20.11 24.73
N THR A 94 17.21 -20.42 23.46
CA THR A 94 16.34 -21.32 22.70
C THR A 94 16.57 -22.75 23.17
N VAL A 95 15.49 -23.41 23.60
CA VAL A 95 15.49 -24.82 24.03
C VAL A 95 14.56 -25.63 23.15
N ALA A 96 14.89 -26.89 22.93
CA ALA A 96 14.07 -27.83 22.17
C ALA A 96 13.15 -28.63 23.10
N ALA A 97 12.11 -29.21 22.51
CA ALA A 97 11.24 -30.13 23.23
C ALA A 97 12.04 -31.37 23.69
N GLY A 98 11.89 -31.72 24.98
CA GLY A 98 12.61 -32.84 25.60
C GLY A 98 13.93 -32.47 26.25
N ASP A 99 14.40 -31.22 26.13
CA ASP A 99 15.61 -30.78 26.82
C ASP A 99 15.41 -30.79 28.35
N LEU A 100 16.45 -31.19 29.06
CA LEU A 100 16.45 -31.15 30.52
C LEU A 100 16.58 -29.71 30.99
N LEU A 101 15.50 -29.13 31.51
CA LEU A 101 15.50 -27.73 31.97
C LEU A 101 15.79 -27.62 33.47
N PHE A 102 15.22 -28.53 34.26
CA PHE A 102 15.31 -28.53 35.71
C PHE A 102 15.58 -29.94 36.22
N THR A 103 16.41 -30.05 37.25
CA THR A 103 16.60 -31.31 37.97
C THR A 103 16.09 -31.13 39.40
N ILE A 104 15.18 -32.02 39.81
CA ILE A 104 14.71 -32.12 41.20
C ILE A 104 15.59 -33.15 41.92
N ASP A 105 15.93 -32.90 43.19
CA ASP A 105 16.74 -33.80 44.01
C ASP A 105 16.10 -35.20 44.06
N PRO A 106 16.76 -36.24 43.51
CA PRO A 106 16.15 -37.56 43.37
C PRO A 106 16.23 -38.38 44.66
N ARG A 107 16.94 -37.96 45.72
CA ARG A 107 17.25 -38.83 46.87
C ARG A 107 16.03 -39.54 47.48
N THR A 108 14.95 -38.80 47.72
CA THR A 108 13.71 -39.36 48.28
C THR A 108 13.03 -40.31 47.30
N TYR A 109 13.00 -39.96 46.01
CA TYR A 109 12.39 -40.77 44.96
C TYR A 109 13.19 -42.04 44.68
N GLN A 110 14.52 -41.94 44.68
CA GLN A 110 15.44 -43.06 44.51
C GLN A 110 15.28 -44.07 45.66
N ALA A 111 15.24 -43.59 46.90
CA ALA A 111 15.03 -44.44 48.07
C ALA A 111 13.67 -45.17 48.02
N ALA A 112 12.61 -44.48 47.62
CA ALA A 112 11.28 -45.08 47.46
C ALA A 112 11.25 -46.12 46.33
N HIS A 113 11.88 -45.82 45.19
CA HIS A 113 12.04 -46.75 44.08
C HIS A 113 12.80 -48.01 44.49
N ASP A 114 13.92 -47.86 45.20
CA ASP A 114 14.73 -48.99 45.65
C ASP A 114 13.99 -49.85 46.68
N ALA A 115 13.24 -49.24 47.59
CA ALA A 115 12.38 -49.96 48.53
C ALA A 115 11.29 -50.77 47.81
N ALA A 116 10.63 -50.18 46.80
CA ALA A 116 9.61 -50.86 46.00
C ALA A 116 10.21 -52.03 45.21
N ARG A 117 11.37 -51.82 44.56
CA ARG A 117 12.10 -52.86 43.84
C ARG A 117 12.50 -54.03 44.74
N ALA A 118 12.97 -53.74 45.96
CA ALA A 118 13.27 -54.79 46.94
C ALA A 118 12.01 -55.53 47.43
N ALA A 119 10.85 -54.87 47.49
CA ALA A 119 9.58 -55.52 47.79
C ALA A 119 9.16 -56.49 46.67
N VAL A 120 9.29 -56.07 45.41
CA VAL A 120 9.03 -56.92 44.23
C VAL A 120 9.94 -58.14 44.22
N ALA A 121 11.26 -57.95 44.36
CA ALA A 121 12.22 -59.06 44.38
C ALA A 121 11.94 -60.07 45.50
N ARG A 122 11.53 -59.58 46.69
CA ARG A 122 11.12 -60.47 47.81
C ARG A 122 9.83 -61.23 47.51
N ALA A 123 8.89 -60.64 46.78
CA ALA A 123 7.65 -61.30 46.41
C ALA A 123 7.90 -62.38 45.35
N GLU A 124 8.72 -62.08 44.34
CA GLU A 124 9.14 -63.03 43.31
C GLU A 124 9.87 -64.23 43.92
N ALA A 125 10.80 -63.99 44.85
CA ALA A 125 11.52 -65.06 45.56
C ALA A 125 10.62 -65.92 46.46
N ARG A 126 9.44 -65.44 46.87
CA ARG A 126 8.46 -66.23 47.63
C ARG A 126 7.50 -67.01 46.73
N ALA A 127 7.36 -66.58 45.47
CA ALA A 127 6.45 -67.19 44.50
C ALA A 127 7.12 -68.30 43.66
N ALA A 128 8.46 -68.28 43.58
CA ALA A 128 9.28 -69.38 43.08
C ALA A 128 9.39 -70.51 44.10
#